data_AF-A0A1V9YEB4-F1
#
_entry.id   AF-A0A1V9YEB4-F1
#
_cell.length_a   1.000
_cell.length_b   1.000
_cell.length_c   1.000
_cell.angle_alpha   90.00
_cell.angle_beta   90.00
_cell.angle_gamma   90.00
#
_symmetry.space_group_name_H-M   'P 1'
#
loop_
_entity.id
_entity.type
_entity.pdbx_description
1 polymer ?
#
loop_
_entity_poly.entity_id
_entity_poly.type
_entity_poly.pdbx_seq_one_letter_code
_entity_poly.pdbx_strand_id
1 'polypeptide(L)'
;MRLLFNMLPVNARFGYLQTTLRLSAADAVETQNYAFQDCPRIRALWDFHSTAWDCFGVDFNWSSISDLEMFMTNQLGSHHYDTLYILWSLLIASLLHSIWV
;
A
#
# COMPACT_ATOMS: atom_id res chain seq x y z
N MET A 1 -18.53 1.03 6.30
CA MET A 1 -18.73 -0.20 7.09
C MET A 1 -18.39 -1.46 6.27
N ARG A 2 -17.17 -1.57 5.72
CA ARG A 2 -16.69 -2.77 5.00
C ARG A 2 -15.28 -3.19 5.40
N LEU A 3 -14.52 -2.30 6.05
CA LEU A 3 -13.25 -2.61 6.71
C LEU A 3 -13.40 -3.56 7.91
N LEU A 4 -14.57 -3.59 8.57
CA LEU A 4 -14.75 -4.35 9.81
C LEU A 4 -14.95 -5.87 9.63
N PHE A 5 -15.11 -6.37 8.40
CA PHE A 5 -15.67 -7.71 8.15
C PHE A 5 -14.77 -8.68 7.38
N ASN A 6 -13.47 -8.40 7.17
CA ASN A 6 -12.56 -9.36 6.52
C ASN A 6 -13.09 -9.94 5.19
N MET A 7 -13.87 -9.18 4.44
CA MET A 7 -14.34 -9.63 3.13
C MET A 7 -13.38 -9.12 2.06
N LEU A 8 -12.44 -10.00 1.67
CA LEU A 8 -11.77 -9.92 0.38
C LEU A 8 -12.83 -9.82 -0.74
N PRO A 9 -12.54 -9.13 -1.86
CA PRO A 9 -13.54 -8.91 -2.88
C PRO A 9 -13.94 -10.26 -3.48
N VAL A 10 -15.25 -10.52 -3.48
CA VAL A 10 -15.91 -11.71 -4.07
C VAL A 10 -15.82 -11.61 -5.60
N ASN A 11 -14.61 -11.71 -6.15
CA ASN A 11 -14.36 -11.79 -7.59
C ASN A 11 -13.50 -13.02 -7.94
N ALA A 12 -13.60 -14.09 -7.14
CA ALA A 12 -13.10 -15.43 -7.48
C ALA A 12 -13.98 -16.14 -8.54
N ARG A 13 -14.35 -15.45 -9.64
CA ARG A 13 -15.18 -16.02 -10.72
C ARG A 13 -14.53 -16.05 -12.10
N PHE A 14 -13.32 -15.54 -12.26
CA PHE A 14 -12.60 -15.53 -13.55
C PHE A 14 -11.28 -16.30 -13.48
N GLY A 15 -11.36 -17.61 -13.22
CA GLY A 15 -10.20 -18.51 -13.24
C GLY A 15 -9.48 -18.60 -14.60
N TYR A 16 -10.11 -18.18 -15.69
CA TYR A 16 -9.50 -18.22 -17.04
C TYR A 16 -8.74 -16.95 -17.43
N LEU A 17 -8.75 -15.88 -16.61
CA LEU A 17 -7.85 -14.73 -16.78
C LEU A 17 -6.50 -14.94 -16.08
N GLN A 18 -6.28 -16.11 -15.45
CA GLN A 18 -5.00 -16.51 -14.83
C GLN A 18 -3.83 -16.67 -15.83
N THR A 19 -4.05 -16.49 -17.13
CA THR A 19 -2.99 -16.67 -18.14
C THR A 19 -2.04 -15.48 -18.25
N THR A 20 -2.39 -14.30 -17.73
CA THR A 20 -1.50 -13.11 -17.72
C THR A 20 -1.00 -12.70 -16.34
N LEU A 21 -1.53 -13.29 -15.27
CA LEU A 21 -1.06 -13.12 -13.90
C LEU A 21 -0.48 -14.44 -13.39
N ARG A 22 0.68 -14.82 -13.93
CA ARG A 22 1.63 -15.60 -13.14
C ARG A 22 2.30 -14.67 -12.12
N LEU A 23 1.49 -14.12 -11.21
CA LEU A 23 1.96 -13.92 -9.85
C LEU A 23 2.20 -15.34 -9.34
N SER A 24 3.44 -15.66 -9.03
CA SER A 24 3.82 -16.91 -8.41
C SER A 24 3.19 -17.03 -7.03
N ALA A 25 1.88 -17.29 -6.97
CA ALA A 25 1.21 -17.77 -5.78
C ALA A 25 1.49 -19.26 -5.67
N ALA A 26 2.73 -19.58 -5.29
CA ALA A 26 3.00 -20.86 -4.66
C ALA A 26 2.45 -20.74 -3.24
N ASP A 27 1.27 -21.32 -3.01
CA ASP A 27 0.65 -21.70 -1.73
C ASP A 27 0.52 -20.66 -0.60
N ALA A 28 0.88 -19.40 -0.82
CA ALA A 28 0.72 -18.36 0.19
C ALA A 28 -0.71 -17.81 0.14
N VAL A 29 -1.45 -18.03 1.24
CA VAL A 29 -2.71 -17.34 1.58
C VAL A 29 -2.65 -15.90 1.07
N GLU A 30 -3.61 -15.50 0.24
CA GLU A 30 -3.80 -14.10 -0.20
C GLU A 30 -4.07 -13.23 1.03
N THR A 31 -2.99 -12.86 1.70
CA THR A 31 -2.99 -11.95 2.83
C THR A 31 -3.01 -10.53 2.27
N GLN A 32 -3.65 -9.61 2.97
CA GLN A 32 -3.72 -8.20 2.57
C GLN A 32 -2.31 -7.63 2.32
N ASN A 33 -1.30 -8.08 3.06
CA ASN A 33 0.10 -7.72 2.84
C ASN A 33 0.61 -8.07 1.42
N TYR A 34 0.27 -9.25 0.89
CA TYR A 34 0.66 -9.62 -0.47
C TYR A 34 -0.07 -8.80 -1.54
N ALA A 35 -1.37 -8.59 -1.36
CA ALA A 35 -2.20 -7.85 -2.30
C ALA A 35 -1.85 -6.35 -2.35
N PHE A 36 -1.35 -5.78 -1.25
CA PHE A 36 -1.11 -4.33 -1.15
C PHE A 36 0.35 -3.94 -1.04
N GLN A 37 1.29 -4.86 -0.85
CA GLN A 37 2.71 -4.51 -0.71
C GLN A 37 3.67 -5.48 -1.41
N ASP A 38 3.54 -6.80 -1.21
CA ASP A 38 4.52 -7.75 -1.75
C ASP A 38 4.33 -8.12 -3.22
N CYS A 39 3.19 -7.78 -3.82
CA CYS A 39 2.99 -7.90 -5.26
C CYS A 39 4.05 -7.08 -6.01
N PRO A 40 4.86 -7.67 -6.91
CA PRO A 40 5.98 -6.97 -7.55
C PRO A 40 5.61 -5.66 -8.26
N ARG A 41 4.39 -5.59 -8.82
CA ARG A 41 3.87 -4.39 -9.48
C ARG A 41 3.56 -3.26 -8.49
N ILE A 42 3.10 -3.63 -7.30
CA ILE A 42 2.71 -2.70 -6.24
C ILE A 42 3.93 -2.28 -5.43
N ARG A 43 4.86 -3.22 -5.16
CA ARG A 43 6.16 -2.93 -4.55
C ARG A 43 6.92 -1.87 -5.33
N ALA A 44 6.97 -1.96 -6.66
CA ALA A 44 7.63 -0.96 -7.49
C ALA A 44 7.02 0.46 -7.36
N LEU A 45 5.70 0.57 -7.11
CA LEU A 45 5.05 1.85 -6.84
C LEU A 45 5.45 2.39 -5.47
N TRP A 46 5.49 1.54 -4.44
CA TRP A 46 5.95 1.93 -3.11
C TRP A 46 7.42 2.32 -3.11
N ASP A 47 8.29 1.62 -3.84
CA ASP A 47 9.71 1.96 -3.98
C ASP A 47 9.90 3.33 -4.65
N PHE A 48 9.10 3.63 -5.68
CA PHE A 48 9.10 4.94 -6.34
C PHE A 48 8.72 6.06 -5.38
N HIS A 49 7.65 5.87 -4.60
CA HIS A 49 7.23 6.86 -3.60
C HIS A 49 8.21 6.96 -2.43
N SER A 50 8.77 5.86 -1.96
CA SER A 50 9.80 5.86 -0.92
C SER A 50 11.00 6.68 -1.35
N THR A 51 11.47 6.53 -2.58
CA THR A 51 12.58 7.35 -3.12
C THR A 51 12.27 8.85 -3.12
N ALA A 52 11.03 9.24 -3.45
CA ALA A 52 10.63 10.64 -3.49
C ALA A 52 10.49 11.28 -2.11
N TRP A 53 10.20 10.47 -1.08
CA TRP A 53 9.95 10.91 0.29
C TRP A 53 11.13 10.63 1.25
N ASP A 54 12.18 9.96 0.77
CA ASP A 54 13.41 9.66 1.51
C ASP A 54 14.04 10.94 2.12
N CYS A 55 13.93 12.07 1.41
CA CYS A 55 14.39 13.37 1.90
C CYS A 55 13.67 13.84 3.18
N PHE A 56 12.45 13.36 3.44
CA PHE A 56 11.67 13.62 4.66
C PHE A 56 11.74 12.45 5.65
N GLY A 57 12.48 11.39 5.35
CA GLY A 57 12.64 10.22 6.22
C GLY A 57 11.35 9.43 6.42
N VAL A 58 10.45 9.44 5.44
CA VAL A 58 9.17 8.73 5.49
C VAL A 58 9.33 7.35 4.85
N ASP A 59 9.04 6.31 5.63
CA ASP A 59 9.04 4.92 5.18
C ASP A 59 7.63 4.45 4.76
N PHE A 60 7.56 3.69 3.67
CA PHE A 60 6.32 3.08 3.15
C PHE A 60 6.25 1.58 3.50
N ASN A 61 6.48 1.26 4.77
CA ASN A 61 6.37 -0.12 5.27
C ASN A 61 4.90 -0.51 5.51
N TRP A 62 4.62 -1.83 5.58
CA TRP A 62 3.28 -2.36 5.85
C TRP A 62 2.69 -1.72 7.08
N SER A 63 3.50 -1.61 8.13
CA SER A 63 3.12 -1.06 9.43
C SER A 63 2.61 0.37 9.28
N SER A 64 3.33 1.22 8.54
CA SER A 64 2.96 2.60 8.27
C SER A 64 1.72 2.72 7.38
N ILE A 65 1.54 1.82 6.41
CA ILE A 65 0.35 1.80 5.54
C ILE A 65 -0.90 1.30 6.31
N SER A 66 -0.71 0.34 7.21
CA SER A 66 -1.78 -0.26 8.02
C SER A 66 -2.17 0.60 9.22
N ASP A 67 -1.22 1.33 9.77
CA ASP A 67 -1.36 2.18 10.94
C ASP A 67 -0.85 3.59 10.63
N LEU A 68 -1.79 4.48 10.36
CA LEU A 68 -1.54 5.89 10.06
C LEU A 68 -0.86 6.63 11.21
N GLU A 69 -0.94 6.12 12.45
CA GLU A 69 -0.29 6.73 13.61
C GLU A 69 1.23 6.48 13.62
N MET A 70 1.74 5.54 12.81
CA MET A 70 3.17 5.28 12.67
C MET A 70 3.87 6.24 11.69
N PHE A 71 3.17 7.23 11.14
CA PHE A 71 3.79 8.23 10.28
C PHE A 71 4.83 9.04 11.07
N MET A 72 6.09 9.01 10.61
CA MET A 72 7.17 9.79 11.18
C MET A 72 7.92 10.52 10.07
N THR A 73 8.39 11.72 10.38
CA THR A 73 9.26 12.51 9.51
C THR A 73 10.56 12.82 10.23
N ASN A 74 11.61 13.07 9.44
CA ASN A 74 12.89 13.54 9.94
C ASN A 74 12.82 15.02 10.36
N GLN A 75 13.94 15.55 10.86
CA GLN A 75 14.03 16.95 11.30
C GLN A 75 13.69 17.96 10.19
N LEU A 76 13.92 17.64 8.91
CA LEU A 76 13.57 18.51 7.78
C LEU A 76 12.05 18.58 7.58
N GLY A 77 11.35 17.45 7.74
CA GLY A 77 9.90 17.39 7.64
C GLY A 77 9.16 17.93 8.86
N SER A 78 9.83 18.05 10.02
CA SER A 78 9.21 18.50 11.28
C SER A 78 8.53 19.87 11.17
N HIS A 79 9.10 20.80 10.40
CA HIS A 79 8.55 22.14 10.23
C HIS A 79 7.25 22.16 9.40
N HIS A 80 7.03 21.15 8.58
CA HIS A 80 5.84 21.01 7.71
C HIS A 80 5.08 19.71 7.99
N TYR A 81 5.20 19.18 9.21
CA TYR A 81 4.69 17.85 9.59
C TYR A 81 3.22 17.67 9.19
N ASP A 82 2.35 18.61 9.57
CA ASP A 82 0.91 18.51 9.29
C ASP A 82 0.60 18.46 7.79
N THR A 83 1.33 19.24 6.99
CA THR A 83 1.15 19.26 5.53
C THR A 83 1.66 17.97 4.89
N LEU A 84 2.81 17.47 5.34
CA LEU A 84 3.38 16.21 4.87
C LEU A 84 2.48 15.03 5.23
N TYR A 85 1.90 15.02 6.44
CA TYR A 85 0.95 14.01 6.88
C TYR A 85 -0.32 14.00 6.00
N ILE A 86 -0.88 15.17 5.67
CA ILE A 86 -2.04 15.26 4.78
C ILE A 86 -1.70 14.77 3.37
N LEU A 87 -0.55 15.19 2.82
CA LEU A 87 -0.12 14.77 1.49
C LEU A 87 0.11 13.26 1.43
N TRP A 88 0.77 12.70 2.44
CA TRP A 88 1.05 11.27 2.53
C TRP A 88 -0.22 10.43 2.72
N SER A 89 -1.14 10.86 3.58
CA SER A 89 -2.41 10.15 3.80
C SER A 89 -3.30 10.16 2.54
N LEU A 90 -3.36 11.27 1.81
CA LEU A 90 -4.04 11.34 0.52
C LEU A 90 -3.39 10.45 -0.54
N LEU A 91 -2.06 10.41 -0.57
CA LEU A 91 -1.32 9.54 -1.47
C LEU A 91 -1.64 8.07 -1.18
N ILE A 92 -1.53 7.62 0.07
CA ILE A 92 -1.83 6.24 0.46
C ILE A 92 -3.29 5.89 0.16
N ALA A 93 -4.23 6.77 0.51
CA ALA A 93 -5.65 6.53 0.25
C ALA A 93 -5.94 6.40 -1.26
N SER A 94 -5.31 7.23 -2.10
CA SER A 94 -5.48 7.17 -3.55
C SER A 94 -4.85 5.92 -4.16
N LEU A 95 -3.66 5.52 -3.70
CA LEU A 95 -2.99 4.29 -4.14
C LEU A 95 -3.78 3.05 -3.74
N LEU A 96 -4.24 2.95 -2.49
CA LEU A 96 -5.10 1.87 -2.01
C LEU A 96 -6.39 1.78 -2.83
N HIS A 97 -7.03 2.93 -3.09
CA HIS A 97 -8.22 2.98 -3.93
C HIS A 97 -7.94 2.50 -5.36
N SER A 98 -6.81 2.90 -5.96
CA SER A 98 -6.43 2.47 -7.31
C SER A 98 -6.04 0.98 -7.40
N ILE A 99 -5.58 0.37 -6.30
CA ILE A 99 -5.27 -1.06 -6.24
C ILE A 99 -6.55 -1.89 -6.05
N TRP A 100 -7.54 -1.33 -5.35
CA TRP A 100 -8.79 -2.01 -5.00
C TRP A 100 -9.89 -1.93 -6.07
N VAL A 101 -9.92 -0.86 -6.86
CA VAL A 101 -10.88 -0.65 -7.98
C VAL A 101 -10.37 -1.30 -9.26
#